data_AF-A0A2I1DMF3-F1
#
_entry.id   AF-A0A2I1DMF3-F1
#
_cell.length_a   1.000
_cell.length_b   1.000
_cell.length_c   1.000
_cell.angle_alpha   90.00
_cell.angle_beta   90.00
_cell.angle_gamma   90.00
#
_symmetry.space_group_name_H-M   'P 1'
#
loop_
_entity.id
_entity.type
_entity.pdbx_description
1 polymer ?
#
loop_
_entity_poly.entity_id
_entity_poly.type
_entity_poly.pdbx_seq_one_letter_code
_entity_poly.pdbx_strand_id
1 'polypeptide(L)'
;MPAKILFLLALVSLAGCATVPYGTPEQGASNAATQSARLAQEKSKQAEQLLAAVAGQRASAERQFCPNWQQALLRARNNAIGCAQMPVNAQSTCWQAVAQWTNEESHYFHALQPLFANTLYAGPAGHAAHFFDLAQSWAMTCENDSEACTQASGHQQMDQEKIQVNHFCSH
;
A
#
# COMPACT_ATOMS: atom_id res chain seq x y z
N MET A 1 6.16 -24.65 22.39
CA MET A 1 5.98 -23.83 23.61
C MET A 1 4.75 -22.96 23.41
N PRO A 2 3.62 -23.23 24.10
CA PRO A 2 2.37 -22.50 23.87
C PRO A 2 2.14 -21.46 24.98
N ALA A 3 1.70 -20.26 24.61
CA ALA A 3 1.13 -19.31 25.56
C ALA A 3 -0.14 -18.70 24.97
N LYS A 4 -1.27 -19.26 25.41
CA LYS A 4 -2.61 -18.71 25.29
C LYS A 4 -2.66 -17.38 26.04
N ILE A 5 -3.12 -16.30 25.41
CA ILE A 5 -3.55 -15.08 26.12
C ILE A 5 -5.07 -15.03 26.05
N LEU A 6 -5.67 -15.61 27.10
CA LEU A 6 -7.00 -15.28 27.59
C LEU A 6 -6.87 -14.00 28.42
N PHE A 7 -7.54 -12.93 28.03
CA PHE A 7 -7.84 -11.80 28.92
C PHE A 7 -9.28 -11.35 28.60
N LEU A 8 -10.26 -11.93 29.29
CA LEU A 8 -10.81 -11.52 30.59
C LEU A 8 -11.85 -10.41 30.44
N LEU A 9 -13.10 -10.87 30.51
CA LEU A 9 -14.31 -10.12 30.83
C LEU A 9 -14.06 -9.20 32.05
N ALA A 10 -14.13 -7.89 31.83
CA ALA A 10 -14.29 -6.94 32.92
C ALA A 10 -15.80 -6.77 33.21
N LEU A 11 -16.32 -7.67 34.04
CA LEU A 11 -17.49 -7.41 34.89
C LEU A 11 -17.13 -6.24 35.81
N VAL A 12 -17.62 -5.04 35.49
CA VAL A 12 -17.54 -3.91 36.41
C VAL A 12 -18.64 -4.09 37.45
N SER A 13 -18.17 -4.45 38.64
CA SER A 13 -18.86 -4.58 39.90
C SER A 13 -19.61 -3.30 40.30
N LEU A 14 -20.93 -3.38 40.33
CA LEU A 14 -21.80 -2.53 41.14
C LEU A 14 -21.67 -2.94 42.61
N ALA A 15 -20.67 -2.43 43.32
CA ALA A 15 -20.60 -2.52 44.78
C ALA A 15 -19.79 -1.35 45.34
N GLY A 16 -20.50 -0.31 45.77
CA GLY A 16 -19.93 0.87 46.39
C GLY A 16 -21.02 1.73 47.01
N CYS A 17 -21.68 1.21 48.05
CA CYS A 17 -22.51 2.01 48.95
C CYS A 17 -21.59 2.90 49.80
N ALA A 18 -21.20 4.06 49.26
CA ALA A 18 -20.75 5.17 50.08
C ALA A 18 -21.97 6.05 50.36
N THR A 19 -22.32 6.22 51.63
CA THR A 19 -23.26 7.26 52.07
C THR A 19 -22.66 8.62 51.76
N VAL A 20 -23.04 9.16 50.60
CA VAL A 20 -22.74 10.54 50.19
C VAL A 20 -23.86 11.43 50.75
N PRO A 21 -23.56 12.63 51.27
CA PRO A 21 -24.58 13.55 51.75
C PRO A 21 -25.60 13.83 50.63
N TYR A 22 -26.89 13.87 50.98
CA TYR A 22 -27.96 14.31 50.08
C TYR A 22 -27.71 15.76 49.65
N GLY A 23 -26.95 15.93 48.57
CA GLY A 23 -26.88 17.10 47.72
C GLY A 23 -26.97 16.58 46.29
N THR A 24 -28.07 16.87 45.62
CA THR A 24 -28.44 16.39 44.28
C THR A 24 -27.29 16.47 43.26
N PRO A 25 -26.80 15.34 42.71
CA PRO A 25 -25.91 15.34 41.56
C PRO A 25 -26.55 14.62 40.36
N GLU A 26 -27.87 14.73 40.13
CA GLU A 26 -28.52 14.06 38.99
C GLU A 26 -28.47 14.86 37.69
N GLN A 27 -28.32 16.19 37.74
CA GLN A 27 -28.32 17.03 36.53
C GLN A 27 -26.95 17.08 35.82
N GLY A 28 -25.84 17.00 36.56
CA GLY A 28 -24.48 17.07 35.98
C GLY A 28 -24.07 15.79 35.23
N ALA A 29 -24.38 14.61 35.80
CA ALA A 29 -24.04 13.31 35.20
C ALA A 29 -24.86 13.02 33.92
N SER A 30 -26.14 13.39 33.90
CA SER A 30 -27.02 13.26 32.72
C SER A 30 -26.56 14.15 31.55
N ASN A 31 -26.15 15.39 31.83
CA ASN A 31 -25.62 16.31 30.82
C ASN A 31 -24.28 15.82 30.24
N ALA A 32 -23.37 15.33 31.09
CA ALA A 32 -22.10 14.76 30.65
C ALA A 32 -22.28 13.48 29.81
N ALA A 33 -23.21 12.60 30.19
CA ALA A 33 -23.55 11.40 29.42
C ALA A 33 -24.16 11.75 28.05
N THR A 34 -25.06 12.72 28.01
CA THR A 34 -25.70 13.20 26.76
C THR A 34 -24.66 13.83 25.82
N GLN A 35 -23.74 14.63 26.36
CA GLN A 35 -22.66 15.23 25.56
C GLN A 35 -21.70 14.17 25.02
N SER A 36 -21.34 13.18 25.84
CA SER A 36 -20.49 12.07 25.42
C SER A 36 -21.14 11.24 24.31
N ALA A 37 -22.46 11.00 24.40
CA ALA A 37 -23.22 10.29 23.37
C ALA A 37 -23.26 11.06 22.04
N ARG A 38 -23.44 12.39 22.06
CA ARG A 38 -23.38 13.21 20.83
C ARG A 38 -22.00 13.18 20.18
N LEU A 39 -20.94 13.36 20.97
CA LEU A 39 -19.55 13.29 20.47
C LEU A 39 -19.24 11.91 19.87
N ALA A 40 -19.71 10.83 20.49
CA ALA A 40 -19.58 9.48 19.95
C ALA A 40 -20.33 9.33 18.61
N GLN A 41 -21.55 9.87 18.51
CA GLN A 41 -22.34 9.82 17.29
C GLN A 41 -21.71 10.63 16.15
N GLU A 42 -21.13 11.80 16.45
CA GLU A 42 -20.39 12.61 15.47
C GLU A 42 -19.14 11.87 14.97
N LYS A 43 -18.35 11.29 15.89
CA LYS A 43 -17.19 10.48 15.52
C LYS A 43 -17.56 9.24 14.71
N SER A 44 -18.69 8.59 15.02
CA SER A 44 -19.21 7.46 14.22
C SER A 44 -19.52 7.89 12.79
N LYS A 45 -20.26 8.99 12.62
CA LYS A 45 -20.58 9.53 11.29
C LYS A 45 -19.31 9.92 10.50
N GLN A 46 -18.34 10.53 11.17
CA GLN A 46 -17.07 10.87 10.54
C GLN A 46 -16.29 9.61 10.13
N ALA A 47 -16.26 8.59 10.98
CA ALA A 47 -15.62 7.31 10.66
C ALA A 47 -16.30 6.63 9.45
N GLU A 48 -17.63 6.62 9.39
CA GLU A 48 -18.38 6.09 8.24
C GLU A 48 -18.04 6.84 6.94
N GLN A 49 -17.96 8.17 6.98
CA GLN A 49 -17.57 8.98 5.83
C GLN A 49 -16.14 8.68 5.36
N LEU A 50 -15.20 8.53 6.29
CA LEU A 50 -13.82 8.17 5.98
C LEU A 50 -13.73 6.77 5.35
N LEU A 51 -14.48 5.79 5.89
CA LEU A 51 -14.53 4.44 5.33
C LEU A 51 -15.12 4.44 3.91
N ALA A 52 -16.17 5.21 3.66
CA ALA A 52 -16.75 5.36 2.33
C ALA A 52 -15.76 6.02 1.35
N ALA A 53 -15.00 7.02 1.79
CA ALA A 53 -13.98 7.66 0.97
C ALA A 53 -12.85 6.69 0.59
N VAL A 54 -12.34 5.90 1.56
CA VAL A 54 -11.33 4.86 1.32
C VAL A 54 -11.85 3.79 0.37
N ALA A 55 -13.10 3.36 0.53
CA ALA A 55 -13.74 2.41 -0.39
C ALA A 55 -13.83 2.96 -1.82
N GLY A 56 -14.18 4.24 -1.97
CA GLY A 56 -14.18 4.94 -3.26
C GLY A 56 -12.80 5.03 -3.90
N GLN A 57 -11.77 5.37 -3.11
CA GLN A 57 -10.38 5.40 -3.55
C GLN A 57 -9.91 4.03 -4.02
N ARG A 58 -10.19 2.99 -3.24
CA ARG A 58 -9.89 1.59 -3.59
C ARG A 58 -10.53 1.19 -4.92
N ALA A 59 -11.84 1.38 -5.05
CA ALA A 59 -12.57 1.01 -6.26
C ALA A 59 -12.07 1.77 -7.51
N SER A 60 -11.59 3.02 -7.33
CA SER A 60 -10.92 3.74 -8.41
C SER A 60 -9.57 3.14 -8.77
N ALA A 61 -8.75 2.82 -7.76
CA ALA A 61 -7.43 2.23 -7.97
C ALA A 61 -7.52 0.83 -8.61
N GLU A 62 -8.49 -0.01 -8.20
CA GLU A 62 -8.72 -1.33 -8.80
C GLU A 62 -9.02 -1.21 -10.31
N ARG A 63 -9.92 -0.29 -10.69
CA ARG A 63 -10.26 -0.05 -12.10
C ARG A 63 -9.07 0.43 -12.94
N GLN A 64 -8.14 1.14 -12.33
CA GLN A 64 -6.96 1.68 -13.01
C GLN A 64 -5.75 0.75 -12.95
N PHE A 65 -5.76 -0.28 -12.10
CA PHE A 65 -4.60 -1.12 -11.84
C PHE A 65 -4.02 -1.73 -13.12
N CYS A 66 -4.84 -2.45 -13.89
CA CYS A 66 -4.36 -3.13 -15.10
C CYS A 66 -3.94 -2.18 -16.23
N PRO A 67 -4.69 -1.11 -16.54
CA PRO A 67 -4.22 -0.07 -17.47
C PRO A 67 -2.88 0.56 -17.04
N ASN A 68 -2.72 0.91 -15.76
CA ASN A 68 -1.51 1.52 -15.25
C ASN A 68 -0.33 0.56 -15.32
N TRP A 69 -0.53 -0.72 -14.95
CA TRP A 69 0.47 -1.76 -15.07
C TRP A 69 0.97 -1.91 -16.52
N GLN A 70 0.07 -2.02 -17.50
CA GLN A 70 0.45 -2.15 -18.90
C GLN A 70 1.22 -0.93 -19.41
N GLN A 71 0.79 0.28 -19.03
CA GLN A 71 1.48 1.51 -19.37
C GLN A 71 2.89 1.57 -18.76
N ALA A 72 3.02 1.20 -17.48
CA ALA A 72 4.30 1.18 -16.78
C ALA A 72 5.25 0.14 -17.41
N LEU A 73 4.76 -1.06 -17.74
CA LEU A 73 5.55 -2.07 -18.47
C LEU A 73 6.06 -1.56 -19.83
N LEU A 74 5.18 -0.93 -20.61
CA LEU A 74 5.56 -0.37 -21.91
C LEU A 74 6.64 0.71 -21.75
N ARG A 75 6.49 1.58 -20.74
CA ARG A 75 7.47 2.62 -20.44
C ARG A 75 8.81 2.04 -19.99
N ALA A 76 8.81 1.03 -19.12
CA ALA A 76 10.03 0.33 -18.71
C ALA A 76 10.79 -0.23 -19.92
N ARG A 77 10.07 -0.90 -20.84
CA ARG A 77 10.64 -1.44 -22.07
C ARG A 77 11.22 -0.34 -22.96
N ASN A 78 10.47 0.73 -23.20
CA ASN A 78 10.89 1.81 -24.08
C ASN A 78 12.11 2.55 -23.52
N ASN A 79 12.12 2.81 -22.21
CA ASN A 79 13.25 3.42 -21.52
C ASN A 79 14.51 2.56 -21.62
N ALA A 80 14.38 1.24 -21.36
CA ALA A 80 15.49 0.31 -21.45
C ALA A 80 16.08 0.25 -22.88
N ILE A 81 15.22 0.14 -23.91
CA ILE A 81 15.65 0.17 -25.31
C ILE A 81 16.32 1.50 -25.64
N GLY A 82 15.73 2.61 -25.22
CA GLY A 82 16.25 3.95 -25.43
C GLY A 82 17.66 4.11 -24.86
N CYS A 83 17.87 3.78 -23.58
CA CYS A 83 19.18 3.87 -22.95
C CYS A 83 20.21 2.96 -23.61
N ALA A 84 19.84 1.73 -23.98
CA ALA A 84 20.75 0.80 -24.66
C ALA A 84 21.19 1.29 -26.06
N GLN A 85 20.40 2.11 -26.73
CA GLN A 85 20.71 2.67 -28.05
C GLN A 85 21.49 4.00 -27.99
N MET A 86 21.63 4.60 -26.79
CA MET A 86 22.37 5.85 -26.64
C MET A 86 23.89 5.63 -26.76
N PRO A 87 24.64 6.68 -27.15
CA PRO A 87 26.10 6.68 -27.06
C PRO A 87 26.58 6.37 -25.63
N VAL A 88 27.65 5.60 -25.48
CA VAL A 88 28.17 5.12 -24.18
C VAL A 88 28.35 6.23 -23.15
N ASN A 89 28.83 7.41 -23.57
CA ASN A 89 29.03 8.57 -22.71
C ASN A 89 27.73 9.20 -22.15
N ALA A 90 26.55 8.83 -22.69
CA ALA A 90 25.24 9.27 -22.23
C ALA A 90 24.41 8.14 -21.58
N GLN A 91 24.86 6.89 -21.67
CA GLN A 91 24.13 5.74 -21.13
C GLN A 91 24.00 5.80 -19.62
N SER A 92 25.07 6.15 -18.89
CA SER A 92 25.07 6.20 -17.43
C SER A 92 23.97 7.12 -16.89
N THR A 93 23.88 8.36 -17.38
CA THR A 93 22.81 9.29 -16.99
C THR A 93 21.41 8.79 -17.37
N CYS A 94 21.28 8.13 -18.53
CA CYS A 94 20.01 7.53 -18.92
C CYS A 94 19.57 6.43 -17.94
N TRP A 95 20.48 5.50 -17.62
CA TRP A 95 20.22 4.41 -16.68
C TRP A 95 19.93 4.89 -15.27
N GLN A 96 20.61 5.95 -14.81
CA GLN A 96 20.29 6.60 -13.54
C GLN A 96 18.84 7.13 -13.52
N ALA A 97 18.39 7.79 -14.59
CA ALA A 97 17.01 8.26 -14.70
C ALA A 97 16.00 7.10 -14.75
N VAL A 98 16.36 5.98 -15.40
CA VAL A 98 15.54 4.76 -15.40
C VAL A 98 15.43 4.18 -13.99
N ALA A 99 16.55 4.06 -13.27
CA ALA A 99 16.56 3.54 -11.90
C ALA A 99 15.71 4.39 -10.96
N GLN A 100 15.79 5.72 -11.07
CA GLN A 100 14.93 6.62 -10.30
C GLN A 100 13.45 6.41 -10.63
N TRP A 101 13.10 6.38 -11.93
CA TRP A 101 11.71 6.21 -12.33
C TRP A 101 11.15 4.84 -11.91
N THR A 102 11.91 3.75 -12.03
CA THR A 102 11.45 2.43 -11.56
C THR A 102 11.30 2.38 -10.04
N ASN A 103 12.10 3.11 -9.28
CA ASN A 103 11.91 3.26 -7.83
C ASN A 103 10.58 3.94 -7.50
N GLU A 104 10.25 5.02 -8.21
CA GLU A 104 8.97 5.73 -8.05
C GLU A 104 7.78 4.82 -8.39
N GLU A 105 7.85 4.05 -9.47
CA GLU A 105 6.82 3.07 -9.84
C GLU A 105 6.70 1.94 -8.81
N SER A 106 7.82 1.42 -8.29
CA SER A 106 7.81 0.42 -7.23
C SER A 106 7.05 0.93 -6.00
N HIS A 107 7.38 2.14 -5.54
CA HIS A 107 6.68 2.76 -4.41
C HIS A 107 5.17 2.93 -4.65
N TYR A 108 4.77 3.29 -5.87
CA TYR A 108 3.37 3.37 -6.24
C TYR A 108 2.66 2.01 -6.06
N PHE A 109 3.21 0.92 -6.60
CA PHE A 109 2.60 -0.40 -6.47
C PHE A 109 2.66 -0.97 -5.04
N HIS A 110 3.74 -0.69 -4.29
CA HIS A 110 3.82 -0.99 -2.86
C HIS A 110 2.71 -0.30 -2.06
N ALA A 111 2.36 0.95 -2.41
CA ALA A 111 1.27 1.68 -1.76
C ALA A 111 -0.12 1.13 -2.11
N LEU A 112 -0.28 0.53 -3.30
CA LEU A 112 -1.53 -0.10 -3.71
C LEU A 112 -1.81 -1.39 -2.94
N GLN A 113 -0.79 -2.18 -2.61
CA GLN A 113 -0.97 -3.45 -1.90
C GLN A 113 -1.78 -3.34 -0.59
N PRO A 114 -1.44 -2.46 0.38
CA PRO A 114 -2.24 -2.27 1.59
C PRO A 114 -3.59 -1.61 1.30
N LEU A 115 -3.69 -0.73 0.29
CA LEU A 115 -4.98 -0.16 -0.12
C LEU A 115 -5.95 -1.27 -0.57
N PHE A 116 -5.44 -2.27 -1.27
CA PHE A 116 -6.15 -3.45 -1.76
C PHE A 116 -6.28 -4.57 -0.75
N ALA A 117 -5.94 -4.35 0.53
CA ALA A 117 -6.06 -5.37 1.56
C ALA A 117 -7.45 -6.04 1.55
N ASN A 118 -7.45 -7.38 1.55
CA ASN A 118 -8.63 -8.24 1.46
C ASN A 118 -9.34 -8.26 0.09
N THR A 119 -8.66 -7.84 -0.98
CA THR A 119 -9.16 -7.97 -2.36
C THR A 119 -8.22 -8.85 -3.18
N LEU A 120 -8.67 -9.27 -4.36
CA LEU A 120 -7.86 -10.05 -5.30
C LEU A 120 -6.69 -9.26 -5.89
N TYR A 121 -6.71 -7.92 -5.81
CA TYR A 121 -5.68 -7.04 -6.37
C TYR A 121 -4.42 -6.93 -5.48
N ALA A 122 -4.48 -7.33 -4.21
CA ALA A 122 -3.34 -7.20 -3.30
C ALA A 122 -2.11 -8.02 -3.74
N GLY A 123 -2.33 -9.26 -4.19
CA GLY A 123 -1.26 -10.12 -4.71
C GLY A 123 -0.61 -9.54 -5.96
N PRO A 124 -1.37 -9.27 -7.03
CA PRO A 124 -0.86 -8.62 -8.25
C PRO A 124 -0.14 -7.29 -7.97
N ALA A 125 -0.61 -6.47 -7.04
CA ALA A 125 0.08 -5.23 -6.67
C ALA A 125 1.46 -5.50 -6.04
N GLY A 126 1.57 -6.50 -5.18
CA GLY A 126 2.88 -6.92 -4.63
C GLY A 126 3.84 -7.44 -5.71
N HIS A 127 3.35 -8.25 -6.65
CA HIS A 127 4.14 -8.72 -7.79
C HIS A 127 4.59 -7.57 -8.69
N ALA A 128 3.70 -6.61 -8.98
CA ALA A 128 4.05 -5.41 -9.76
C ALA A 128 5.11 -4.56 -9.06
N ALA A 129 5.00 -4.36 -7.74
CA ALA A 129 5.99 -3.64 -6.96
C ALA A 129 7.36 -4.33 -7.02
N HIS A 130 7.40 -5.64 -6.79
CA HIS A 130 8.63 -6.42 -6.83
C HIS A 130 9.27 -6.46 -8.22
N PHE A 131 8.48 -6.48 -9.29
CA PHE A 131 8.98 -6.31 -10.65
C PHE A 131 9.78 -5.01 -10.79
N PHE A 132 9.26 -3.89 -10.27
CA PHE A 132 9.93 -2.59 -10.38
C PHE A 132 11.12 -2.44 -9.43
N ASP A 133 11.13 -3.11 -8.27
CA ASP A 133 12.33 -3.23 -7.42
C ASP A 133 13.49 -3.94 -8.15
N LEU A 134 13.17 -5.04 -8.84
CA LEU A 134 14.13 -5.77 -9.66
C LEU A 134 14.59 -4.94 -10.86
N ALA A 135 13.67 -4.22 -11.52
CA ALA A 135 13.99 -3.35 -12.64
C ALA A 135 14.89 -2.17 -12.23
N GLN A 136 14.69 -1.60 -11.05
CA GLN A 136 15.58 -0.59 -10.47
C GLN A 136 16.98 -1.15 -10.24
N SER A 137 17.06 -2.30 -9.57
CA SER A 137 18.35 -2.94 -9.28
C SER A 137 19.12 -3.27 -10.57
N TRP A 138 18.40 -3.70 -11.59
CA TRP A 138 18.94 -3.93 -12.94
C TRP A 138 19.43 -2.62 -13.58
N ALA A 139 18.64 -1.55 -13.55
CA ALA A 139 19.02 -0.24 -14.09
C ALA A 139 20.23 0.37 -13.35
N MET A 140 20.35 0.19 -12.03
CA MET A 140 21.54 0.59 -11.28
C MET A 140 22.79 -0.20 -11.67
N THR A 141 22.64 -1.48 -12.00
CA THR A 141 23.76 -2.28 -12.54
C THR A 141 24.22 -1.71 -13.88
N CYS A 142 23.26 -1.34 -14.71
CA CYS A 142 23.48 -0.73 -16.02
C CYS A 142 24.15 0.65 -15.99
N GLU A 143 23.85 1.46 -14.97
CA GLU A 143 24.50 2.75 -14.75
C GLU A 143 26.01 2.60 -14.53
N ASN A 144 26.41 1.57 -13.78
CA ASN A 144 27.80 1.34 -13.37
C ASN A 144 28.64 0.68 -14.46
N ASP A 145 28.03 -0.22 -15.25
CA ASP A 145 28.68 -0.89 -16.37
C ASP A 145 27.63 -1.37 -17.39
N SER A 146 27.67 -0.78 -18.58
CA SER A 146 26.75 -1.13 -19.67
C SER A 146 26.91 -2.56 -20.19
N GLU A 147 28.11 -3.15 -20.10
CA GLU A 147 28.32 -4.56 -20.45
C GLU A 147 27.70 -5.48 -19.40
N ALA A 148 27.78 -5.09 -18.12
CA ALA A 148 27.15 -5.80 -17.00
C ALA A 148 25.62 -5.86 -17.11
N CYS A 149 24.96 -4.90 -17.78
CA CYS A 149 23.50 -4.95 -18.04
C CYS A 149 23.02 -6.27 -18.64
N THR A 150 23.79 -6.78 -19.60
CA THR A 150 23.41 -7.95 -20.42
C THR A 150 23.66 -9.25 -19.67
N GLN A 151 24.48 -9.21 -18.62
CA GLN A 151 24.82 -10.34 -17.75
C GLN A 151 24.11 -10.28 -16.40
N ALA A 152 23.47 -9.15 -16.09
CA ALA A 152 22.80 -8.91 -14.82
C ALA A 152 21.74 -9.98 -14.55
N SER A 153 21.94 -10.74 -13.48
CA SER A 153 20.98 -11.71 -12.99
C SER A 153 19.70 -11.02 -12.55
N GLY A 154 18.54 -11.59 -12.88
CA GLY A 154 17.24 -11.07 -12.43
C GLY A 154 16.16 -11.02 -13.50
N HIS A 155 16.51 -11.14 -14.78
CA HIS A 155 15.52 -11.17 -15.88
C HIS A 155 14.48 -12.27 -15.70
N GLN A 156 14.89 -13.47 -15.28
CA GLN A 156 13.95 -14.56 -15.01
C GLN A 156 12.98 -14.23 -13.88
N GLN A 157 13.44 -13.54 -12.83
CA GLN A 157 12.57 -13.14 -11.72
C GLN A 157 11.62 -12.03 -12.17
N MET A 158 12.11 -11.00 -12.87
CA MET A 158 11.25 -9.98 -13.47
C MET A 158 10.18 -10.60 -14.39
N ASP A 159 10.56 -11.58 -15.21
CA ASP A 159 9.60 -12.26 -16.08
C ASP A 159 8.55 -13.05 -15.29
N GLN A 160 8.95 -13.71 -14.20
CA GLN A 160 8.01 -14.40 -13.31
C GLN A 160 7.02 -13.43 -12.68
N GLU A 161 7.49 -12.32 -12.11
CA GLU A 161 6.64 -11.28 -11.51
C GLU A 161 5.67 -10.72 -12.57
N LYS A 162 6.20 -10.39 -13.75
CA LYS A 162 5.42 -9.89 -14.89
C LYS A 162 4.33 -10.88 -15.32
N ILE A 163 4.63 -12.17 -15.36
CA ILE A 163 3.66 -13.22 -15.71
C ILE A 163 2.50 -13.26 -14.71
N GLN A 164 2.77 -13.15 -13.41
CA GLN A 164 1.72 -13.16 -12.39
C GLN A 164 0.73 -12.00 -12.58
N VAL A 165 1.25 -10.79 -12.79
CA VAL A 165 0.40 -9.60 -13.00
C VAL A 165 -0.34 -9.66 -14.34
N ASN A 166 0.34 -10.06 -15.41
CA ASN A 166 -0.27 -10.19 -16.74
C ASN A 166 -1.38 -11.23 -16.75
N HIS A 167 -1.18 -12.38 -16.10
CA HIS A 167 -2.23 -13.40 -15.98
C HIS A 167 -3.47 -12.81 -15.31
N PHE A 168 -3.29 -12.09 -14.20
CA PHE A 168 -4.40 -11.42 -13.52
C PHE A 168 -5.10 -10.39 -14.42
N CYS A 169 -4.35 -9.54 -15.14
CA CYS A 169 -4.89 -8.48 -15.98
C CYS A 169 -5.42 -8.94 -17.36
N SER A 170 -5.37 -10.23 -17.65
CA SER A 170 -5.89 -10.80 -18.91
C SER A 170 -7.32 -11.37 -18.77
N HIS A 171 -7.84 -11.44 -17.54
CA HIS A 171 -9.21 -11.87 -17.20
C HIS A 171 -10.08 -10.67 -16.84
#